data_AF-A0A927QQ40-F1
#
_entry.id   AF-A0A927QQ40-F1
#
_cell.length_a   1.000
_cell.length_b   1.000
_cell.length_c   1.000
_cell.angle_alpha   90.00
_cell.angle_beta   90.00
_cell.angle_gamma   90.00
#
_symmetry.space_group_name_H-M   'P 1'
#
loop_
_entity.id
_entity.type
_entity.pdbx_description
1 polymer ?
#
loop_
_entity_poly.entity_id
_entity_poly.type
_entity_poly.pdbx_seq_one_letter_code
_entity_poly.pdbx_strand_id
1 'polypeptide(L)'
;MNEMQASKWSKTRAMGKAKYVMYFGVLSWGLPLAALFTLMEWLTQGTVSTSWVYIRIIVMAIIGFFIANFRWEAREKKLEMFHQPKKSQGKAKL
;
A
#
# COMPACT_ATOMS: atom_id res chain seq x y z
N MET A 1 -16.33 3.95 -5.89
CA MET A 1 -15.19 4.30 -6.78
C MET A 1 -15.83 5.00 -7.96
N ASN A 2 -15.29 6.10 -8.46
CA ASN A 2 -15.88 6.79 -9.63
C ASN A 2 -15.31 6.22 -10.94
N GLU A 3 -15.96 6.42 -12.09
CA GLU A 3 -15.49 5.89 -13.38
C GLU A 3 -14.04 6.31 -13.72
N MET A 4 -13.69 7.57 -13.46
CA MET A 4 -12.30 8.05 -13.59
C MET A 4 -11.33 7.29 -12.67
N GLN A 5 -11.75 6.92 -11.47
CA GLN A 5 -10.91 6.15 -10.54
C GLN A 5 -10.76 4.70 -11.02
N ALA A 6 -11.83 4.10 -11.57
CA ALA A 6 -11.81 2.76 -12.15
C ALA A 6 -10.86 2.68 -13.36
N SER A 7 -10.92 3.66 -14.27
CA SER A 7 -10.00 3.75 -15.41
C SER A 7 -8.54 3.92 -14.98
N LYS A 8 -8.27 4.81 -14.01
CA LYS A 8 -6.91 4.96 -13.44
C LYS A 8 -6.41 3.67 -12.79
N TRP A 9 -7.26 3.00 -12.00
CA TRP A 9 -6.90 1.74 -11.36
C TRP A 9 -6.67 0.62 -12.36
N SER A 10 -7.42 0.55 -13.45
CA SER A 10 -7.19 -0.42 -14.54
C SER A 10 -5.79 -0.27 -15.14
N LYS A 11 -5.35 0.97 -15.40
CA LYS A 11 -3.97 1.25 -15.86
C LYS A 11 -2.93 0.81 -14.83
N THR A 12 -3.16 1.07 -13.54
CA THR A 12 -2.27 0.59 -12.46
C THR A 12 -2.27 -0.93 -12.35
N ARG A 13 -3.43 -1.57 -12.56
CA ARG A 13 -3.60 -3.03 -12.49
C ARG A 13 -2.80 -3.73 -13.59
N ALA A 14 -2.76 -3.16 -14.79
CA ALA A 14 -2.00 -3.67 -15.93
C ALA A 14 -0.48 -3.77 -15.66
N MET A 15 0.05 -2.98 -14.73
CA MET A 15 1.46 -3.04 -14.33
C MET A 15 1.79 -4.26 -13.44
N GLY A 16 0.78 -4.89 -12.84
CA GLY A 16 0.90 -6.08 -12.00
C GLY A 16 1.12 -5.77 -10.51
N LYS A 17 0.63 -6.69 -9.67
CA LYS A 17 0.63 -6.58 -8.20
C LYS A 17 2.05 -6.43 -7.62
N ALA A 18 3.01 -7.22 -8.12
CA ALA A 18 4.39 -7.18 -7.62
C ALA A 18 5.07 -5.81 -7.83
N LYS A 19 4.97 -5.25 -9.05
CA LYS A 19 5.50 -3.91 -9.34
C LYS A 19 4.79 -2.84 -8.51
N TYR A 20 3.47 -2.93 -8.37
CA TYR A 20 2.72 -2.00 -7.54
C TYR A 20 3.20 -2.00 -6.09
N VAL A 21 3.36 -3.18 -5.49
CA VAL A 21 3.80 -3.31 -4.10
C VAL A 21 5.23 -2.78 -3.92
N MET A 22 6.12 -3.02 -4.88
CA MET A 22 7.48 -2.49 -4.84
C MET A 22 7.53 -0.96 -4.93
N TYR A 23 6.86 -0.36 -5.93
CA TYR A 23 6.87 1.09 -6.12
C TYR A 23 6.04 1.84 -5.07
N PHE A 24 4.80 1.42 -4.84
CA PHE A 24 3.84 2.14 -3.99
C PHE A 24 3.83 1.70 -2.52
N GLY A 25 4.47 0.58 -2.19
CA GLY A 25 4.66 0.12 -0.81
C GLY A 25 6.07 0.39 -0.34
N VAL A 26 7.03 -0.37 -0.87
CA VAL A 26 8.41 -0.36 -0.37
C VAL A 26 9.11 0.97 -0.66
N LEU A 27 9.09 1.43 -1.92
CA LEU A 27 9.75 2.68 -2.32
C LEU A 27 9.04 3.93 -1.79
N SER A 28 7.71 3.92 -1.75
CA SER A 28 6.94 5.10 -1.33
C SER A 28 6.78 5.23 0.19
N TRP A 29 6.80 4.12 0.94
CA TRP A 29 6.63 4.13 2.40
C TRP A 29 7.85 3.59 3.14
N GLY A 30 8.35 2.41 2.76
CA GLY A 30 9.48 1.79 3.46
C GLY A 30 10.73 2.66 3.50
N LEU A 31 11.15 3.18 2.35
CA LEU A 31 12.38 4.00 2.23
C LEU A 31 12.27 5.36 2.95
N PRO A 32 11.20 6.16 2.76
CA PRO A 32 11.08 7.45 3.43
C PRO A 32 10.87 7.33 4.93
N LEU A 33 10.10 6.34 5.41
CA LEU A 33 9.94 6.10 6.85
C LEU A 33 11.27 5.70 7.49
N ALA A 34 12.03 4.80 6.86
CA ALA A 34 13.33 4.42 7.37
C ALA A 34 14.29 5.61 7.43
N ALA A 35 14.31 6.46 6.39
CA ALA A 35 15.09 7.70 6.37
C ALA A 35 14.66 8.68 7.46
N LEU A 36 13.35 8.91 7.63
CA LEU A 36 12.79 9.81 8.63
C LEU A 36 13.15 9.36 10.06
N PHE A 37 12.97 8.08 10.37
CA PHE A 37 13.32 7.54 11.68
C PHE A 37 14.83 7.58 11.95
N THR A 38 15.64 7.32 10.92
CA THR A 38 17.11 7.42 11.04
C THR A 38 17.54 8.85 11.28
N LEU A 39 16.96 9.82 10.58
CA LEU A 39 17.22 11.24 10.80
C LEU A 39 16.76 11.70 12.19
N MET A 40 15.60 11.24 12.64
CA MET A 40 15.08 11.54 13.97
C MET A 40 15.96 10.96 15.09
N GLU A 41 16.44 9.73 14.92
CA GLU A 41 17.38 9.08 15.83
C GLU A 41 18.72 9.83 15.88
N TRP A 42 19.22 10.27 14.73
CA TRP A 42 20.44 11.08 14.68
C TRP A 42 20.28 12.42 15.42
N LEU A 43 19.15 13.11 15.24
CA LEU A 43 18.86 14.38 15.90
C LEU A 43 18.63 14.24 17.41
N THR A 44 18.12 13.11 17.88
CA THR A 44 17.76 12.90 19.31
C THR A 44 18.87 12.24 20.12
N GLN A 45 19.56 11.25 19.54
CA GLN A 45 20.55 10.43 20.26
C GLN A 45 21.99 10.77 19.89
N GLY A 46 22.23 11.49 18.79
CA GLY A 46 23.58 11.84 18.31
C GLY A 46 24.43 10.66 17.86
N THR A 47 23.92 9.42 17.99
CA THR A 47 24.60 8.19 17.59
C THR A 47 23.64 7.34 16.75
N VAL A 48 24.15 6.79 15.65
CA VAL A 48 23.37 5.93 14.76
C VAL A 48 24.19 4.67 14.51
N SER A 49 23.69 3.54 15.01
CA SER A 49 24.27 2.24 14.71
C SER A 49 23.90 1.83 13.29
N THR A 50 24.90 1.68 12.41
CA THR A 50 24.68 1.28 11.02
C THR A 50 23.95 -0.06 10.93
N SER A 51 24.29 -1.02 11.80
CA SER A 51 23.60 -2.32 11.88
C SER A 51 22.10 -2.17 12.19
N TRP A 52 21.75 -1.23 13.07
CA TRP A 52 20.36 -0.96 13.44
C TRP A 52 19.57 -0.31 12.30
N VAL A 53 20.22 0.57 11.52
CA VAL A 53 19.61 1.19 10.34
C VAL A 53 19.23 0.15 9.29
N TYR A 54 20.10 -0.83 9.01
CA TYR A 54 19.78 -1.91 8.07
C TYR A 54 18.58 -2.74 8.53
N ILE A 55 18.54 -3.13 9.81
CA ILE A 55 17.40 -3.85 10.38
C ILE A 55 16.12 -3.04 10.23
N ARG A 56 16.16 -1.74 10.55
CA ARG A 56 15.01 -0.84 10.43
C ARG A 56 14.52 -0.73 8.99
N ILE A 57 15.42 -0.61 8.01
CA ILE A 57 15.06 -0.56 6.58
C ILE A 57 14.32 -1.85 6.18
N ILE A 58 14.84 -3.02 6.59
CA ILE A 58 14.22 -4.31 6.26
C ILE A 58 12.83 -4.42 6.91
N VAL A 59 12.70 -4.09 8.19
CA VAL A 59 11.41 -4.13 8.90
C VAL A 59 10.40 -3.16 8.27
N MET A 60 10.81 -1.93 7.97
CA MET A 60 9.95 -0.94 7.32
C MET A 60 9.56 -1.33 5.89
N ALA A 61 10.46 -1.98 5.15
CA ALA A 61 10.18 -2.52 3.83
C ALA A 61 9.12 -3.64 3.90
N ILE A 62 9.21 -4.55 4.88
CA ILE A 62 8.22 -5.61 5.11
C ILE A 62 6.86 -4.99 5.46
N ILE A 63 6.82 -4.00 6.36
CA ILE A 63 5.57 -3.31 6.71
C ILE A 63 4.98 -2.61 5.47
N GLY A 64 5.79 -1.89 4.71
CA GLY A 64 5.37 -1.24 3.47
C GLY A 64 4.85 -2.22 2.41
N PHE A 65 5.44 -3.42 2.34
CA PHE A 65 4.98 -4.52 1.49
C PHE A 65 3.56 -4.96 1.88
N PHE A 66 3.32 -5.25 3.16
CA PHE A 66 1.99 -5.66 3.63
C PHE A 66 0.94 -4.57 3.41
N ILE A 67 1.24 -3.32 3.75
CA ILE A 67 0.32 -2.19 3.56
C ILE A 67 -0.07 -2.05 2.09
N ALA A 68 0.89 -2.11 1.17
CA ALA A 68 0.58 -2.03 -0.26
C ALA A 68 -0.21 -3.24 -0.76
N ASN A 69 0.05 -4.43 -0.21
CA ASN A 69 -0.70 -5.64 -0.52
C ASN A 69 -2.17 -5.52 -0.08
N PHE A 70 -2.42 -5.13 1.17
CA PHE A 70 -3.78 -4.87 1.69
C PHE A 70 -4.48 -3.77 0.88
N ARG A 71 -3.77 -2.70 0.54
CA ARG A 71 -4.33 -1.59 -0.23
C ARG A 71 -4.69 -2.00 -1.66
N TRP A 72 -3.92 -2.90 -2.27
CA TRP A 72 -4.25 -3.49 -3.56
C TRP A 72 -5.55 -4.28 -3.47
N GLU A 73 -5.66 -5.18 -2.50
CA GLU A 73 -6.86 -6.01 -2.31
C GLU A 73 -8.11 -5.18 -2.00
N ALA A 74 -7.99 -4.15 -1.15
CA ALA A 74 -9.07 -3.22 -0.88
C ALA A 74 -9.56 -2.51 -2.14
N ARG A 75 -8.65 -2.18 -3.08
CA ARG A 75 -9.01 -1.55 -4.35
C ARG A 75 -9.60 -2.53 -5.35
N GLU A 76 -9.13 -3.77 -5.41
CA GLU A 76 -9.78 -4.82 -6.21
C GLU A 76 -11.20 -5.10 -5.72
N LYS A 77 -11.39 -5.28 -4.41
CA LYS A 77 -12.73 -5.46 -3.83
C LYS A 77 -13.66 -4.28 -4.12
N LYS A 78 -13.14 -3.04 -4.10
CA LYS A 78 -13.92 -1.84 -4.43
C LYS A 78 -14.29 -1.75 -5.92
N LEU A 79 -13.45 -2.28 -6.79
CA LEU A 79 -13.72 -2.39 -8.23
C LEU A 79 -14.78 -3.47 -8.49
N GLU A 80 -14.68 -4.62 -7.84
CA GLU A 80 -15.69 -5.69 -7.93
C GLU A 80 -17.07 -5.21 -7.47
N MET A 81 -17.15 -4.51 -6.33
CA MET A 81 -18.40 -3.91 -5.86
C MET A 81 -18.96 -2.84 -6.81
N PHE A 82 -18.11 -2.16 -7.60
CA PHE A 82 -18.56 -1.20 -8.59
C PHE A 82 -19.15 -1.88 -9.84
N HIS A 83 -18.61 -3.03 -10.25
CA HIS A 83 -19.10 -3.79 -11.39
C HIS A 83 -20.22 -4.79 -11.04
N GLN A 84 -20.47 -5.07 -9.76
CA GLN A 84 -21.68 -5.78 -9.36
C GLN A 84 -22.89 -4.85 -9.55
N PRO A 85 -23.82 -5.15 -10.48
CA PRO A 85 -25.13 -4.53 -10.43
C PRO A 85 -25.76 -4.94 -9.09
N LYS A 86 -26.48 -4.03 -8.41
CA LYS A 86 -27.21 -4.25 -7.15
C LYS A 86 -28.01 -5.57 -7.14
N LYS A 87 -27.38 -6.72 -6.93
CA LYS A 87 -28.02 -8.04 -6.79
C LYS A 87 -28.32 -8.29 -5.31
N SER A 88 -29.12 -7.44 -4.67
CA SER A 88 -29.76 -7.82 -3.39
C SER A 88 -30.94 -6.95 -2.94
N GLN A 89 -31.35 -5.92 -3.68
CA GLN A 89 -32.58 -5.14 -3.35
C GLN A 89 -33.85 -5.80 -3.93
N GLY A 90 -33.94 -7.14 -3.92
CA GLY A 90 -35.03 -7.87 -4.57
C GLY A 90 -35.50 -9.15 -3.88
N LYS A 91 -35.02 -9.47 -2.68
CA LYS A 91 -35.47 -10.66 -1.93
C LYS A 91 -35.66 -10.37 -0.44
N ALA A 92 -36.53 -9.43 -0.11
CA ALA A 92 -37.05 -9.28 1.24
C ALA A 92 -38.40 -8.54 1.18
N LYS A 93 -39.43 -9.26 0.73
CA LYS A 93 -40.87 -9.08 1.02
C LYS A 93 -41.64 -9.97 0.04
N LEU A 94 -41.66 -11.26 0.34
CA LEU A 94 -42.78 -12.14 0.03
C LEU A 94 -43.77 -12.01 1.19
#